data_AF-A0A351SH40-F1
#
_entry.id   AF-A0A351SH40-F1
#
_cell.length_a   1.000
_cell.length_b   1.000
_cell.length_c   1.000
_cell.angle_alpha   90.00
_cell.angle_beta   90.00
_cell.angle_gamma   90.00
#
_symmetry.space_group_name_H-M   'P 1'
#
loop_
_entity.id
_entity.type
_entity.pdbx_description
1 polymer ?
#
loop_
_entity_poly.entity_id
_entity_poly.type
_entity_poly.pdbx_seq_one_letter_code
_entity_poly.pdbx_strand_id
1 'polypeptide(L)'
;MARVTVEDCLDKVDNRFELILVATKRARDISMGAHPLIEIENDKPTVLALREIAEGKIDKSILNQVSAQSHAGISTITEEEASTEL
;
A
#
# COMPACT_ATOMS: atom_id res chain seq x y z
N MET A 1 -4.07 -8.91 -16.38
CA MET A 1 -5.21 -8.28 -15.66
C MET A 1 -6.14 -9.37 -15.20
N ALA A 2 -5.79 -10.00 -14.09
CA ALA A 2 -6.66 -10.94 -13.42
C ALA A 2 -7.94 -10.22 -12.94
N ARG A 3 -9.07 -10.93 -13.02
CA ARG A 3 -10.34 -10.45 -12.52
C ARG A 3 -10.44 -10.81 -11.03
N VAL A 4 -10.28 -9.82 -10.16
CA VAL A 4 -10.56 -9.93 -8.72
C VAL A 4 -11.78 -9.10 -8.38
N THR A 5 -12.67 -9.61 -7.54
CA THR A 5 -13.87 -8.89 -7.10
C THR A 5 -13.68 -8.35 -5.69
N VAL A 6 -14.47 -7.34 -5.31
CA VAL A 6 -14.36 -6.74 -3.98
C VAL A 6 -14.85 -7.72 -2.93
N GLU A 7 -15.82 -8.55 -3.30
CA GLU A 7 -16.39 -9.62 -2.51
C GLU A 7 -15.31 -10.61 -2.04
N ASP A 8 -14.40 -11.02 -2.92
CA ASP A 8 -13.28 -11.92 -2.59
C ASP A 8 -12.36 -11.34 -1.50
N CYS A 9 -12.26 -10.01 -1.43
CA CYS A 9 -11.44 -9.32 -0.44
C CYS A 9 -12.18 -9.12 0.90
N LEU A 10 -13.51 -8.98 0.86
CA LEU A 10 -14.33 -8.75 2.05
C LEU A 10 -14.46 -9.99 2.93
N ASP A 11 -14.25 -11.19 2.37
CA ASP A 11 -14.11 -12.43 3.15
C ASP A 11 -12.87 -12.42 4.08
N LYS A 12 -11.93 -11.48 3.86
CA LYS A 12 -10.67 -11.35 4.61
C LYS A 12 -10.60 -10.06 5.44
N VAL A 13 -11.31 -9.02 5.01
CA VAL A 13 -11.36 -7.71 5.68
C VAL A 13 -12.81 -7.26 5.77
N ASP A 14 -13.37 -7.24 6.98
CA ASP A 14 -14.79 -7.00 7.23
C ASP A 14 -15.27 -5.58 6.85
N ASN A 15 -14.34 -4.62 6.69
CA ASN A 15 -14.64 -3.22 6.43
C ASN A 15 -14.11 -2.75 5.07
N ARG A 16 -14.98 -2.21 4.22
CA ARG A 16 -14.65 -1.67 2.89
C ARG A 16 -13.67 -0.50 2.92
N PHE A 17 -13.77 0.38 3.91
CA PHE A 17 -12.83 1.49 4.07
C PHE A 17 -11.45 0.99 4.51
N GLU A 18 -11.42 0.02 5.42
CA GLU A 18 -10.18 -0.63 5.85
C GLU A 18 -9.52 -1.38 4.69
N LEU A 19 -10.30 -2.10 3.88
CA LEU A 19 -9.82 -2.75 2.65
C LEU A 19 -9.12 -1.74 1.74
N ILE A 20 -9.71 -0.56 1.52
CA ILE A 20 -9.10 0.50 0.70
C ILE A 20 -7.76 0.95 1.31
N LEU A 21 -7.69 1.15 2.63
CA LEU A 21 -6.46 1.57 3.30
C LEU A 21 -5.35 0.51 3.19
N VAL A 22 -5.68 -0.76 3.46
CA VAL A 22 -4.76 -1.90 3.37
C VAL A 22 -4.25 -2.07 1.95
N ALA A 23 -5.15 -2.09 0.96
CA ALA A 23 -4.80 -2.23 -0.45
C ALA A 23 -3.93 -1.06 -0.93
N THR A 24 -4.22 0.17 -0.51
CA THR A 24 -3.44 1.36 -0.88
C THR A 24 -2.02 1.29 -0.32
N LYS A 25 -1.89 0.98 0.99
CA LYS A 25 -0.59 0.82 1.66
C LYS A 25 0.24 -0.25 0.94
N ARG A 26 -0.35 -1.43 0.74
CA ARG A 26 0.35 -2.56 0.10
C ARG A 26 0.72 -2.28 -1.35
N ALA A 27 -0.17 -1.69 -2.13
CA ALA A 27 0.11 -1.32 -3.51
C ALA A 27 1.26 -0.31 -3.61
N ARG A 28 1.36 0.61 -2.65
CA ARG A 28 2.49 1.55 -2.56
C ARG A 28 3.80 0.82 -2.27
N ASP A 29 3.80 -0.11 -1.32
CA ASP A 29 4.99 -0.91 -1.00
C ASP A 29 5.47 -1.68 -2.23
N ILE A 30 4.56 -2.34 -2.96
CA ILE A 30 4.88 -3.04 -4.21
C ILE A 30 5.43 -2.05 -5.26
N SER A 31 4.81 -0.87 -5.39
CA SER A 31 5.28 0.18 -6.30
C SER A 31 6.67 0.73 -5.92
N MET A 32 7.05 0.64 -4.64
CA MET A 32 8.37 1.02 -4.13
C MET A 32 9.39 -0.12 -4.21
N GLY A 33 9.02 -1.26 -4.81
CA GLY A 33 9.90 -2.41 -5.03
C GLY A 33 9.78 -3.52 -3.98
N ALA A 34 8.76 -3.48 -3.10
CA ALA A 34 8.48 -4.61 -2.22
C ALA A 34 8.10 -5.85 -3.04
N HIS A 35 8.59 -7.01 -2.61
CA HIS A 35 8.36 -8.26 -3.32
C HIS A 35 6.88 -8.70 -3.22
N PRO A 36 6.22 -9.00 -4.35
CA PRO A 36 4.91 -9.65 -4.39
C PRO A 36 4.89 -11.01 -3.67
N LEU A 37 3.83 -11.33 -2.95
CA LEU A 37 3.64 -12.62 -2.28
C LEU A 37 2.93 -13.65 -3.17
N ILE A 38 2.50 -13.22 -4.35
CA ILE A 38 1.84 -14.02 -5.38
C ILE A 38 2.52 -13.81 -6.72
N GLU A 39 2.21 -14.67 -7.68
CA GLU A 39 2.77 -14.60 -9.03
C GLU A 39 2.31 -13.35 -9.79
N ILE A 40 3.23 -12.71 -10.51
CA ILE A 40 2.97 -11.48 -11.26
C ILE A 40 2.44 -11.84 -12.66
N GLU A 41 1.14 -11.64 -12.87
CA GLU A 41 0.49 -11.89 -14.17
C GLU A 41 0.32 -10.60 -14.99
N ASN A 42 1.36 -9.75 -15.05
CA ASN A 42 1.33 -8.41 -15.63
C ASN A 42 0.25 -7.49 -15.01
N ASP A 43 -0.05 -7.70 -13.74
CA ASP A 43 -1.02 -6.90 -13.01
C ASP A 43 -0.37 -5.62 -12.44
N LYS A 44 -1.16 -4.54 -12.40
CA LYS A 44 -0.74 -3.30 -11.74
C LYS A 44 -0.62 -3.55 -10.22
N PRO A 45 0.23 -2.80 -9.49
CA PRO A 45 0.41 -2.97 -8.05
C PRO A 45 -0.90 -2.99 -7.24
N THR A 46 -1.89 -2.20 -7.63
CA THR A 46 -3.22 -2.18 -7.00
C THR A 46 -3.98 -3.49 -7.13
N VAL A 47 -3.97 -4.08 -8.33
CA VAL A 47 -4.65 -5.37 -8.58
C VAL A 47 -3.91 -6.48 -7.84
N LEU A 48 -2.58 -6.42 -7.84
CA LEU A 48 -1.74 -7.39 -7.16
C LEU A 48 -1.95 -7.36 -5.65
N ALA A 49 -2.03 -6.17 -5.04
CA ALA A 49 -2.37 -6.00 -3.63
C ALA A 49 -3.76 -6.57 -3.27
N LEU A 50 -4.77 -6.34 -4.11
CA LEU A 50 -6.12 -6.89 -3.88
C LEU A 50 -6.14 -8.42 -3.96
N ARG A 51 -5.39 -9.02 -4.89
CA ARG A 51 -5.25 -10.48 -4.98
C ARG A 51 -4.54 -11.05 -3.75
N GLU A 52 -3.48 -10.41 -3.27
CA GLU A 52 -2.80 -10.83 -2.04
C GLU A 52 -3.73 -10.77 -0.82
N ILE A 53 -4.60 -9.76 -0.75
CA ILE A 53 -5.62 -9.65 0.30
C ILE A 53 -6.65 -10.78 0.17
N ALA A 54 -7.18 -11.03 -1.03
CA ALA A 54 -8.15 -12.11 -1.28
C ALA A 54 -7.59 -13.51 -0.92
N GLU A 55 -6.29 -13.75 -1.19
CA GLU A 55 -5.58 -14.97 -0.79
C GLU A 55 -5.22 -15.02 0.71
N GLY A 56 -5.50 -13.97 1.47
CA GLY A 56 -5.17 -13.87 2.90
C GLY A 56 -3.68 -13.77 3.19
N LYS A 57 -2.87 -13.32 2.22
CA LYS A 57 -1.43 -13.09 2.38
C LYS A 57 -1.13 -11.74 3.04
N ILE A 58 -2.04 -10.79 2.90
CA ILE A 58 -1.98 -9.44 3.47
C ILE A 58 -3.24 -9.18 4.26
N ASP A 59 -3.09 -8.58 5.44
CA ASP A 59 -4.18 -8.18 6.32
C ASP A 59 -3.95 -6.75 6.86
N LYS A 60 -4.83 -6.31 7.76
CA LYS A 60 -4.77 -4.99 8.39
C LYS A 60 -3.51 -4.71 9.21
N SER A 61 -2.73 -5.73 9.58
CA SER A 61 -1.48 -5.53 10.34
C SER A 61 -0.46 -4.68 9.57
N ILE A 62 -0.55 -4.64 8.23
CA ILE A 62 0.31 -3.79 7.39
C ILE A 62 0.15 -2.29 7.71
N LEU A 63 -1.01 -1.87 8.21
CA LEU A 63 -1.25 -0.48 8.58
C LEU A 63 -0.43 -0.05 9.80
N ASN A 64 -0.07 -1.00 10.66
CA ASN A 64 0.75 -0.74 11.85
C ASN A 64 2.27 -0.79 11.53
N GLN A 65 2.64 -1.24 10.33
CA GLN A 65 4.03 -1.29 9.93
C GLN A 65 4.53 0.11 9.53
N VAL A 66 5.39 0.66 10.38
CA VAL A 66 6.16 1.88 10.08
C VAL A 66 7.35 1.46 9.22
N SER A 67 7.26 1.68 7.91
CA SER A 67 8.41 1.48 7.03
C SER A 67 9.31 2.71 7.11
N ALA A 68 10.62 2.50 7.33
CA ALA A 68 11.61 3.57 7.41
C ALA A 68 11.65 4.47 6.15
N GLN A 69 11.21 3.94 5.00
CA GLN A 69 11.06 4.67 3.74
C GLN A 69 9.97 5.77 3.79
N SER A 70 9.00 5.67 4.71
CA SER A 70 7.90 6.63 4.86
C SER A 70 8.35 8.02 5.34
N HIS A 71 9.47 8.09 6.08
CA HIS A 71 9.99 9.33 6.67
C HIS A 71 10.94 10.10 5.74
N ALA A 72 11.42 9.51 4.64
CA ALA A 72 12.34 10.18 3.73
C ALA A 72 11.67 11.23 2.82
N GLY A 73 10.33 11.27 2.78
CA GLY A 73 9.57 12.12 1.86
C GLY A 73 8.94 13.39 2.46
N ILE A 74 9.12 13.66 3.76
CA ILE A 74 8.54 14.85 4.41
C ILE A 74 9.63 15.58 5.20
N SER A 75 10.48 16.33 4.49
CA SER A 75 10.87 17.71 4.81
C SER A 75 11.85 18.19 3.74
N THR A 76 11.34 18.90 2.75
CA THR A 76 12.15 19.72 1.82
C THR A 76 11.88 21.20 2.05
N ILE A 77 11.79 21.60 3.32
CA ILE A 77 12.01 22.99 3.68
C ILE A 77 13.34 22.97 4.42
N THR A 78 14.40 23.40 3.74
CA THR A 78 15.68 23.66 4.41
C THR A 78 15.47 24.84 5.35
N GLU A 79 16.11 24.82 6.53
CA GLU A 79 16.05 25.93 7.49
C GLU A 79 16.50 27.28 6.88
N GLU A 80 17.21 27.23 5.74
CA GLU A 80 17.60 28.37 4.91
C GLU A 80 16.43 29.09 4.21
N GLU A 81 15.39 28.38 3.77
CA GLU A 81 14.22 29.01 3.11
C GLU A 81 13.32 29.75 4.12
N ALA A 82 13.29 29.31 5.38
CA ALA A 82 12.48 29.93 6.43
C ALA A 82 13.05 31.28 6.92
N SER A 83 14.35 31.53 6.73
CA SER A 83 15.04 32.74 7.21
C SER A 83 15.10 33.86 6.16
N THR A 84 14.65 33.62 4.93
CA THR A 84 14.75 34.59 3.81
C THR A 84 13.49 35.46 3.66
N GLU A 85 12.39 35.14 4.36
CA GLU A 85 11.13 35.92 4.32
C GLU A 85 10.91 36.83 5.57
N LEU A 86 11.96 37.15 6.33
CA LEU A 86 11.92 38.12 7.43
C LEU A 86 12.84 39.32 7.19
#